data_AF-A0A3D0X9U2-F1
#
_entry.id   AF-A0A3D0X9U2-F1
#
_cell.length_a   1.000
_cell.length_b   1.000
_cell.length_c   1.000
_cell.angle_alpha   90.00
_cell.angle_beta   90.00
_cell.angle_gamma   90.00
#
_symmetry.space_group_name_H-M   'P 1'
#
loop_
_entity.id
_entity.type
_entity.pdbx_description
1 polymer ?
#
loop_
_entity_poly.entity_id
_entity_poly.type
_entity_poly.pdbx_seq_one_letter_code
_entity_poly.pdbx_strand_id
1 'polypeptide(L)'
;MDVKKNKTASFKINKTPSGNIYEFFCDLSHALVYSSKPIRADNPEEELMRAWGEGGKEYFNRCQKCGKWVIDAMYNPDVWSCVQCVPIEDYPDYCPVCGAKTQELSNFCHVCGAKLFYGGEEENEKTERK
;
A
#
# COMPACT_ATOMS: atom_id res chain seq x y z
N MET A 1 1.98 7.85 17.39
CA MET A 1 3.17 7.86 16.51
C MET A 1 2.81 8.71 15.31
N ASP A 2 3.41 9.89 15.18
CA ASP A 2 3.14 10.80 14.07
C ASP A 2 3.68 10.23 12.76
N VAL A 3 2.77 9.80 11.88
CA VAL A 3 3.10 9.31 10.55
C VAL A 3 3.65 10.48 9.74
N LYS A 4 4.95 10.50 9.44
CA LYS A 4 5.55 11.47 8.51
C LYS A 4 4.81 11.38 7.16
N LYS A 5 4.07 12.44 6.82
CA LYS A 5 3.30 12.52 5.58
C LYS A 5 4.23 12.90 4.42
N ASN A 6 4.80 11.91 3.73
CA ASN A 6 5.54 12.17 2.50
C ASN A 6 4.59 12.72 1.42
N LYS A 7 4.96 13.84 0.80
CA LYS A 7 4.16 14.53 -0.23
C LYS A 7 4.06 13.73 -1.54
N THR A 8 5.05 12.89 -1.81
CA THR A 8 5.19 12.05 -3.00
C THR A 8 5.60 10.62 -2.60
N ALA A 9 5.56 9.69 -3.56
CA ALA A 9 6.29 8.43 -3.44
C ALA A 9 7.81 8.64 -3.41
N SER A 10 8.56 7.61 -3.03
CA SER A 10 10.02 7.56 -3.16
C SER A 10 10.45 7.81 -4.60
N PHE A 11 11.55 8.51 -4.81
CA PHE A 11 12.01 8.84 -6.15
C PHE A 11 13.53 8.89 -6.29
N LYS A 12 13.99 8.86 -7.55
CA LYS A 12 15.36 9.19 -7.97
C LYS A 12 15.32 10.29 -9.02
N ILE A 13 16.40 11.08 -9.09
CA ILE A 13 16.55 12.16 -10.07
C ILE A 13 17.67 11.80 -11.05
N ASN A 14 17.32 11.77 -12.33
CA ASN A 14 18.27 11.67 -13.43
C ASN A 14 18.44 13.06 -14.07
N LYS A 15 19.64 13.66 -13.92
CA LYS A 15 19.92 14.99 -14.46
C LYS A 15 20.18 14.91 -15.96
N THR A 16 19.51 15.75 -16.74
CA THR A 16 19.76 15.86 -18.19
C THR A 16 19.94 17.33 -18.60
N PRO A 17 20.56 17.62 -19.76
CA PRO A 17 20.68 18.98 -20.24
C PRO A 17 19.33 19.68 -20.44
N SER A 18 18.25 18.95 -20.77
CA SER A 18 16.91 19.49 -21.03
C SER A 18 16.05 19.64 -19.78
N GLY A 19 16.48 19.12 -18.63
CA GLY A 19 15.74 19.12 -17.37
C GLY A 19 16.00 17.86 -16.55
N ASN A 20 15.48 17.81 -15.33
CA ASN A 20 15.58 16.62 -14.49
C ASN A 20 14.44 15.64 -14.83
N ILE A 21 14.77 14.35 -14.89
CA ILE A 21 13.79 13.27 -15.00
C ILE A 21 13.62 12.65 -13.62
N TYR A 22 12.37 12.58 -13.16
CA TYR A 22 12.02 11.98 -11.88
C TYR A 22 11.47 10.59 -12.10
N GLU A 23 12.11 9.61 -11.47
CA GLU A 23 11.68 8.21 -11.45
C GLU A 23 11.02 7.92 -10.10
N PHE A 24 9.73 7.61 -10.09
CA PHE A 24 8.97 7.33 -8.87
C PHE A 24 8.80 5.82 -8.67
N PHE A 25 8.99 5.39 -7.42
CA PHE A 25 9.01 4.00 -7.01
C PHE A 25 7.94 3.73 -5.96
N CYS A 26 7.35 2.54 -6.00
CA CYS A 26 6.47 2.07 -4.93
C CYS A 26 7.23 2.03 -3.59
N ASP A 27 6.68 2.64 -2.54
CA ASP A 27 7.33 2.68 -1.21
C ASP A 27 7.37 1.30 -0.50
N LEU A 28 6.68 0.30 -1.05
CA LEU A 28 6.63 -1.06 -0.53
C LEU A 28 7.40 -2.05 -1.40
N SER A 29 7.04 -2.17 -2.67
CA SER A 29 7.67 -3.15 -3.58
C SER A 29 8.95 -2.64 -4.24
N HIS A 30 9.26 -1.34 -4.12
CA HIS A 30 10.37 -0.67 -4.81
C HIS A 30 10.33 -0.74 -6.34
N ALA A 31 9.20 -1.16 -6.92
CA ALA A 31 9.00 -1.17 -8.36
C ALA A 31 9.05 0.26 -8.91
N LEU A 32 9.78 0.48 -10.00
CA LEU A 32 9.69 1.70 -10.81
C LEU A 32 8.31 1.75 -11.46
N VAL A 33 7.57 2.84 -11.23
CA VAL A 33 6.17 2.96 -11.67
C VAL A 33 6.03 4.02 -12.75
N TYR A 34 6.74 5.13 -12.60
CA TYR A 34 6.60 6.27 -13.50
C TYR A 34 7.94 7.00 -13.64
N SER A 35 8.24 7.40 -14.87
CA SER A 35 9.35 8.31 -15.21
C SER A 35 8.77 9.54 -15.89
N SER A 36 9.04 10.73 -15.34
CA SER A 36 8.56 11.98 -15.90
C SER A 36 9.23 12.30 -17.24
N LYS A 37 8.61 13.22 -18.00
CA LYS A 37 9.38 13.98 -19.00
C LYS A 37 10.44 14.86 -18.29
N PRO A 38 11.44 15.41 -18.99
CA PRO A 38 12.35 16.37 -18.38
C PRO A 38 11.58 17.58 -17.83
N ILE A 39 11.74 17.85 -16.54
CA ILE A 39 11.10 18.97 -15.84
C ILE A 39 12.17 20.02 -15.53
N ARG A 40 11.78 21.29 -15.55
CA ARG A 40 12.53 22.42 -15.01
C ARG A 40 11.60 23.25 -14.13
N ALA A 41 12.13 23.81 -13.05
CA ALA A 41 11.43 24.77 -12.19
C ALA A 41 12.44 25.73 -11.57
N ASP A 42 11.93 26.78 -10.93
CA ASP A 42 12.76 27.78 -10.24
C ASP A 42 13.42 27.22 -8.97
N ASN A 43 12.85 26.15 -8.39
CA ASN A 43 13.40 25.47 -7.23
C ASN A 43 13.11 23.96 -7.23
N PRO A 44 13.91 23.14 -6.51
CA PRO A 44 13.77 21.68 -6.52
C PRO A 44 12.43 21.15 -5.99
N GLU A 45 11.81 21.84 -5.02
CA GLU A 45 10.52 21.38 -4.47
C GLU A 45 9.40 21.53 -5.50
N GLU A 46 9.34 22.68 -6.18
CA GLU A 46 8.39 22.91 -7.26
C GLU A 46 8.61 21.95 -8.43
N GLU A 47 9.87 21.67 -8.78
CA GLU A 47 10.22 20.70 -9.82
C GLU A 47 9.70 19.30 -9.50
N LEU A 48 9.94 18.82 -8.27
CA LEU A 48 9.42 17.55 -7.78
C LEU A 48 7.89 17.52 -7.80
N MET A 49 7.25 18.58 -7.30
CA MET A 49 5.78 18.63 -7.22
C MET A 49 5.14 18.71 -8.61
N ARG A 50 5.81 19.32 -9.59
CA ARG A 50 5.37 19.30 -11.00
C ARG A 50 5.50 17.88 -11.58
N ALA A 51 6.65 17.23 -11.41
CA ALA A 51 6.84 15.85 -11.86
C ALA A 51 5.84 14.87 -11.23
N TRP A 52 5.52 15.06 -9.94
CA TRP A 52 4.52 14.27 -9.24
C TRP A 52 3.10 14.60 -9.70
N GLY A 53 2.76 15.87 -9.85
CA GLY A 53 1.41 16.32 -10.17
C GLY A 53 0.97 16.09 -11.62
N GLU A 54 1.90 16.17 -12.59
CA GLU A 54 1.59 16.02 -14.03
C GLU A 54 1.39 14.56 -14.47
N GLY A 55 1.66 13.59 -13.61
CA GLY A 55 1.38 12.18 -13.93
C GLY A 55 1.82 11.20 -12.85
N GLY A 56 2.91 11.49 -12.12
CA GLY A 56 3.44 10.56 -11.12
C GLY A 56 2.40 10.09 -10.10
N LYS A 57 1.58 11.00 -9.57
CA LYS A 57 0.57 10.73 -8.54
C LYS A 57 -0.53 9.76 -8.97
N GLU A 58 -0.87 9.72 -10.26
CA GLU A 58 -2.02 8.96 -10.77
C GLU A 58 -1.85 7.44 -10.63
N TYR A 59 -0.60 6.97 -10.51
CA TYR A 59 -0.25 5.55 -10.43
C TYR A 59 -0.09 5.02 -9.00
N PHE A 60 -0.44 5.83 -7.99
CA PHE A 60 -0.19 5.47 -6.58
C PHE A 60 -1.40 5.75 -5.69
N ASN A 61 -1.58 4.85 -4.73
CA ASN A 61 -2.49 4.99 -3.62
C ASN A 61 -1.72 5.35 -2.35
N ARG A 62 -2.28 6.25 -1.54
CA ARG A 62 -1.68 6.64 -0.27
C ARG A 62 -2.30 5.84 0.88
N CYS A 63 -1.48 5.04 1.56
CA CYS A 63 -1.92 4.29 2.74
C CYS A 63 -2.35 5.24 3.87
N GLN A 64 -3.58 5.11 4.38
CA GLN A 64 -4.08 5.95 5.48
C GLN A 64 -3.40 5.65 6.82
N LYS A 65 -2.93 4.41 7.04
CA LYS A 65 -2.23 4.01 8.27
C LYS A 65 -0.77 4.47 8.35
N CYS A 66 0.03 4.25 7.31
CA CYS A 66 1.48 4.51 7.34
C CYS A 66 1.94 5.63 6.41
N GLY A 67 1.05 6.22 5.59
CA GLY A 67 1.36 7.35 4.73
C GLY A 67 2.24 7.04 3.50
N LYS A 68 2.68 5.79 3.32
CA LYS A 68 3.40 5.31 2.13
C LYS A 68 2.53 5.44 0.88
N TRP A 69 3.16 5.74 -0.24
CA TRP A 69 2.56 5.70 -1.58
C TRP A 69 2.91 4.36 -2.25
N VAL A 70 1.89 3.59 -2.59
CA VAL A 70 2.02 2.23 -3.12
C VAL A 70 1.20 2.05 -4.39
N ILE A 71 1.62 1.14 -5.26
CA ILE A 71 0.85 0.75 -6.45
C ILE A 71 -0.37 -0.10 -6.08
N ASP A 72 -1.33 -0.24 -6.99
CA ASP A 72 -2.56 -1.02 -6.80
C ASP A 72 -2.29 -2.45 -6.29
N ALA A 73 -1.30 -3.14 -6.87
CA ALA A 73 -0.92 -4.50 -6.45
C ALA A 73 -0.44 -4.60 -4.98
N MET A 74 -0.14 -3.47 -4.35
CA MET A 74 0.35 -3.34 -2.98
C MET A 74 -0.65 -2.59 -2.07
N TYR A 75 -1.86 -2.33 -2.57
CA TYR A 75 -2.90 -1.57 -1.90
C TYR A 75 -4.14 -2.44 -1.69
N ASN A 76 -4.64 -2.48 -0.46
CA ASN A 76 -5.96 -3.02 -0.14
C ASN A 76 -6.97 -1.85 -0.22
N PRO A 77 -7.80 -1.79 -1.29
CA PRO A 77 -8.75 -0.69 -1.47
C PRO A 77 -9.93 -0.72 -0.48
N ASP A 78 -10.29 -1.90 0.05
CA ASP A 78 -11.44 -2.05 0.95
C ASP A 78 -11.23 -1.33 2.29
N VAL A 79 -9.97 -1.29 2.72
CA VAL A 79 -9.54 -0.68 3.99
C VAL A 79 -8.59 0.50 3.80
N TRP A 80 -8.46 0.97 2.56
CA TRP A 80 -7.71 2.17 2.18
C TRP A 80 -6.26 2.19 2.71
N SER A 81 -5.60 1.03 2.71
CA SER A 81 -4.28 0.83 3.33
C SER A 81 -3.40 -0.09 2.47
N CYS A 82 -2.08 0.02 2.62
CA CYS A 82 -1.18 -0.92 1.94
C CYS A 82 -1.26 -2.33 2.56
N VAL A 83 -0.92 -3.34 1.76
CA VAL A 83 -0.98 -4.76 2.17
C VAL A 83 -0.06 -5.12 3.34
N GLN A 84 0.98 -4.31 3.60
CA GLN A 84 1.81 -4.48 4.79
C GLN A 84 1.09 -4.01 6.07
N CYS A 85 0.20 -3.01 5.98
CA CYS A 85 -0.54 -2.49 7.13
C CYS A 85 -1.85 -3.26 7.38
N VAL A 86 -2.51 -3.70 6.31
CA VAL A 86 -3.67 -4.59 6.34
C VAL A 86 -3.58 -5.49 5.11
N PRO A 87 -3.25 -6.78 5.28
CA PRO A 87 -3.28 -7.74 4.17
C PRO A 87 -4.62 -7.70 3.42
N ILE A 88 -4.61 -8.08 2.15
CA ILE A 88 -5.87 -8.37 1.45
C ILE A 88 -6.39 -9.69 2.02
N GLU A 89 -7.38 -9.59 2.91
CA GLU A 89 -8.08 -10.73 3.46
C GLU A 89 -9.24 -11.08 2.52
N ASP A 90 -8.94 -11.70 1.37
CA ASP A 90 -9.97 -12.47 0.68
C ASP A 90 -10.27 -13.72 1.51
N TYR A 91 -11.55 -13.99 1.76
CA TYR A 91 -11.97 -15.26 2.36
C TYR A 91 -11.47 -16.38 1.45
N PRO A 92 -10.56 -17.27 1.92
CA PRO A 92 -10.07 -18.31 1.04
C PRO A 92 -11.26 -19.22 0.71
N ASP A 93 -11.61 -19.42 -0.56
CA ASP A 93 -12.72 -20.30 -0.96
C ASP A 93 -12.63 -21.70 -0.35
N TYR A 94 -11.41 -22.14 -0.01
CA TYR A 94 -11.13 -23.45 0.57
C TYR A 94 -10.17 -23.35 1.74
N CYS A 95 -10.42 -24.15 2.78
CA CYS A 95 -9.53 -24.29 3.93
C CYS A 95 -8.17 -24.84 3.50
N PRO A 96 -7.04 -24.18 3.84
CA PRO A 96 -5.71 -24.63 3.44
C PRO A 96 -5.24 -25.89 4.19
N VAL A 97 -5.90 -26.24 5.31
CA VAL A 97 -5.55 -27.41 6.12
C VAL A 97 -6.32 -28.66 5.68
N CYS A 98 -7.63 -28.54 5.43
CA CYS A 98 -8.49 -29.69 5.17
C CYS A 98 -9.18 -29.68 3.79
N GLY A 99 -9.02 -28.62 3.00
CA GLY A 99 -9.60 -28.50 1.66
C GLY A 99 -11.11 -28.24 1.60
N ALA A 100 -11.79 -28.09 2.75
CA ALA A 100 -13.22 -27.83 2.78
C ALA A 100 -13.56 -26.43 2.24
N LYS A 101 -14.65 -26.31 1.47
CA LYS A 101 -15.15 -25.00 1.04
C LYS A 101 -15.51 -24.15 2.27
N THR A 102 -15.01 -22.92 2.32
CA THR A 102 -15.25 -22.00 3.43
C THR A 102 -16.62 -21.33 3.27
N GLN A 103 -17.13 -20.79 4.38
CA GLN A 103 -18.29 -19.92 4.38
C GLN A 103 -17.81 -18.47 4.39
N GLU A 104 -18.49 -17.58 3.68
CA GLU A 104 -18.05 -16.21 3.37
C GLU A 104 -17.85 -15.28 4.58
N LEU A 105 -18.09 -15.73 5.82
CA LEU A 105 -18.06 -14.89 7.02
C LEU A 105 -17.52 -15.62 8.27
N SER A 106 -16.57 -16.55 8.12
CA SER A 106 -15.95 -17.24 9.28
C SER A 106 -14.43 -17.10 9.32
N ASN A 107 -13.90 -16.79 10.51
CA ASN A 107 -12.46 -16.78 10.77
C ASN A 107 -11.84 -18.18 10.90
N PHE A 108 -12.68 -19.20 11.05
CA PHE A 108 -12.28 -20.58 11.27
C PHE A 108 -13.00 -21.52 10.30
N CYS A 109 -12.33 -22.58 9.89
CA CYS A 109 -12.93 -23.62 9.08
C CYS A 109 -14.02 -24.33 9.89
N HIS A 110 -15.25 -24.37 9.36
CA HIS A 110 -16.37 -25.08 9.99
C HIS A 110 -16.16 -26.60 10.09
N VAL A 111 -15.26 -27.16 9.27
CA VAL A 111 -14.96 -28.60 9.27
C VAL A 111 -13.87 -28.96 10.27
N CYS A 112 -12.71 -28.28 10.22
CA CYS A 112 -11.53 -28.69 10.98
C CYS A 112 -11.10 -27.69 12.06
N GLY A 113 -11.77 -26.54 12.18
CA GLY A 113 -11.45 -25.50 13.14
C GLY A 113 -10.17 -24.71 12.86
N ALA A 114 -9.47 -24.97 11.75
CA ALA A 114 -8.27 -24.22 11.38
C ALA A 114 -8.59 -22.75 11.13
N LYS A 115 -7.73 -21.84 11.57
CA LYS A 115 -7.85 -20.41 11.26
C LYS A 115 -7.70 -20.20 9.75
N LEU A 116 -8.68 -19.52 9.14
CA LEU A 116 -8.72 -19.26 7.69
C LEU A 116 -7.93 -17.99 7.31
N PHE A 117 -7.73 -17.07 8.27
CA PHE A 117 -7.00 -15.83 8.05
C PHE A 117 -5.56 -15.89 8.55
N TYR A 118 -4.64 -15.43 7.70
CA TYR A 118 -3.25 -15.13 8.08
C TYR A 118 -3.16 -13.73 8.69
N GLY A 119 -3.61 -13.61 9.95
CA GLY A 119 -3.16 -12.59 10.90
C GLY A 119 -3.49 -11.11 10.61
N GLY A 120 -4.68 -10.68 11.01
CA GLY A 120 -4.87 -9.38 11.67
C GLY A 120 -4.77 -9.56 13.19
N GLU A 121 -3.97 -8.73 13.86
CA GLU A 121 -3.79 -8.74 15.32
C GLU A 121 -5.13 -8.71 16.07
N GLU A 122 -5.27 -9.58 17.06
CA GLU A 122 -6.35 -9.54 18.04
C GLU A 122 -6.34 -8.16 18.72
N GLU A 123 -7.41 -7.39 18.52
CA GLU A 123 -7.64 -6.18 19.29
C GLU A 123 -7.65 -6.56 20.78
N ASN A 124 -6.72 -5.94 21.52
CA ASN A 124 -6.43 -6.22 22.92
C ASN A 124 -7.69 -6.40 23.77
N GLU A 125 -7.70 -7.51 24.50
CA GLU A 125 -8.48 -7.77 25.69
C GLU A 125 -8.68 -6.53 26.56
N LYS A 126 -9.96 -6.14 26.75
CA LYS A 126 -10.53 -5.62 28.00
C LYS A 126 -12.04 -5.40 27.82
N THR A 127 -12.86 -6.17 28.53
CA THR A 127 -13.97 -5.66 29.36
C THR A 127 -14.67 -6.82 30.09
N GLU A 128 -14.37 -6.88 31.38
CA GLU A 128 -15.26 -7.19 32.51
C GLU A 128 -15.82 -8.60 32.71
N ARG A 129 -15.13 -9.33 33.60
CA ARG A 129 -15.78 -10.23 34.55
C ARG A 129 -16.77 -9.42 35.40
N LYS A 130 -18.03 -9.83 35.39
CA LYS A 130 -18.97 -9.66 36.50
C LYS A 130 -19.31 -11.03 37.05
#